data_AF-A0A7G9Z2K5-F1
#
_entry.id   AF-A0A7G9Z2K5-F1
#
_cell.length_a   1.000
_cell.length_b   1.000
_cell.length_c   1.000
_cell.angle_alpha   90.00
_cell.angle_beta   90.00
_cell.angle_gamma   90.00
#
_symmetry.space_group_name_H-M   'P 1'
#
loop_
_entity.id
_entity.type
_entity.pdbx_description
1 polymer ?
#
loop_
_entity_poly.entity_id
_entity_poly.type
_entity_poly.pdbx_seq_one_letter_code
_entity_poly.pdbx_strand_id
1 'polypeptide(L)'
;MTGGIIIGDYVKVPKEMFEPLAEYVRIGLFRDEKDADRGIIREQAKSKIYYYEKKINEMKRKYLRNEWGDFIQWESYEEALRYWTEVEERVKGKVK
;
A
#
# COMPACT_ATOMS: atom_id res chain seq x y z
N MET A 1 -36.16 3.85 -9.02
CA MET A 1 -34.74 3.81 -9.41
C MET A 1 -34.12 5.14 -9.06
N THR A 2 -33.50 5.24 -7.89
CA THR A 2 -32.77 6.43 -7.46
C THR A 2 -31.29 6.07 -7.47
N GLY A 3 -30.55 6.74 -8.35
CA GLY A 3 -29.11 6.58 -8.50
C GLY A 3 -28.38 7.00 -7.24
N GLY A 4 -27.58 6.08 -6.69
CA GLY A 4 -26.64 6.37 -5.62
C GLY A 4 -25.40 7.05 -6.21
N ILE A 5 -25.15 8.27 -5.77
CA ILE A 5 -23.94 9.05 -6.06
C ILE A 5 -22.74 8.30 -5.46
N ILE A 6 -21.74 7.98 -6.29
CA ILE A 6 -20.46 7.41 -5.84
C ILE A 6 -19.66 8.53 -5.17
N ILE A 7 -19.77 8.64 -3.85
CA ILE A 7 -18.94 9.53 -3.03
C ILE A 7 -17.78 8.69 -2.51
N GLY A 8 -16.64 8.76 -3.21
CA GLY A 8 -15.27 8.46 -2.74
C GLY A 8 -15.04 7.13 -2.01
N ASP A 9 -14.08 6.34 -2.50
CA ASP A 9 -13.70 5.01 -1.99
C ASP A 9 -13.23 4.98 -0.52
N TYR A 10 -14.12 5.19 0.43
CA TYR A 10 -13.87 5.00 1.86
C TYR A 10 -14.26 3.57 2.23
N VAL A 11 -13.25 2.73 2.47
CA VAL A 11 -13.43 1.40 3.06
C VAL A 11 -13.85 1.58 4.52
N LYS A 12 -15.04 1.09 4.88
CA LYS A 12 -15.46 1.04 6.29
C LYS A 12 -14.66 -0.04 7.00
N VAL A 13 -13.80 0.38 7.93
CA VAL A 13 -13.02 -0.52 8.78
C VAL A 13 -13.57 -0.51 10.21
N PRO A 14 -13.73 -1.68 10.86
CA PRO A 14 -14.21 -1.79 12.24
C PRO A 14 -13.35 -0.98 13.22
N LYS A 15 -13.99 -0.37 14.23
CA LYS A 15 -13.33 0.53 15.20
C LYS A 15 -12.28 -0.21 16.03
N GLU A 16 -12.48 -1.50 16.27
CA GLU A 16 -11.55 -2.35 17.04
C GLU A 16 -10.19 -2.51 16.34
N MET A 17 -10.10 -2.32 15.02
CA MET A 17 -8.82 -2.27 14.30
C MET A 17 -8.04 -0.96 14.50
N PHE A 18 -8.68 0.10 15.00
CA PHE A 18 -8.07 1.40 15.26
C PHE A 18 -7.76 1.66 16.75
N GLU A 19 -8.30 0.86 17.68
CA GLU A 19 -7.91 0.89 19.10
C GLU A 19 -6.39 0.78 19.36
N PRO A 20 -5.59 0.03 18.56
CA PRO A 20 -4.13 -0.01 18.73
C PRO A 20 -3.44 1.35 18.51
N LEU A 21 -4.01 2.24 17.70
CA LEU A 21 -3.35 3.49 17.32
C LEU A 21 -3.31 4.50 18.47
N ALA A 22 -4.42 4.63 19.18
CA ALA A 22 -4.51 5.48 20.37
C ALA A 22 -3.51 5.01 21.45
N GLU A 23 -3.29 3.70 21.55
CA GLU A 23 -2.27 3.14 22.43
C GLU A 23 -0.85 3.49 21.97
N TYR A 24 -0.54 3.44 20.67
CA TYR A 24 0.77 3.85 20.15
C TYR A 24 1.07 5.35 20.36
N VAL A 25 0.06 6.20 20.33
CA VAL A 25 0.19 7.62 20.72
C VAL A 25 0.43 7.74 22.22
N ARG A 26 -0.34 7.00 23.04
CA ARG A 26 -0.23 7.02 24.51
C ARG A 26 1.16 6.61 25.02
N ILE A 27 1.80 5.63 24.37
CA ILE A 27 3.16 5.18 24.73
C ILE A 27 4.27 6.06 24.12
N GLY A 28 3.91 7.11 23.38
CA GLY A 28 4.86 8.07 22.80
C GLY A 28 5.58 7.59 21.53
N LEU A 29 5.07 6.53 20.87
CA LEU A 29 5.66 6.02 19.63
C LEU A 29 5.33 6.93 18.44
N PHE A 30 4.20 7.63 18.49
CA PHE A 30 3.75 8.61 17.48
C PHE A 30 3.22 9.86 18.15
N ARG A 31 3.31 11.00 17.45
CA ARG A 31 2.84 12.29 17.99
C ARG A 31 1.32 12.37 18.15
N ASP A 32 0.60 11.77 17.20
CA ASP A 32 -0.85 11.73 17.15
C ASP A 32 -1.30 10.54 16.28
N GLU A 33 -2.60 10.24 16.27
CA GLU A 33 -3.15 9.10 15.53
C GLU A 33 -2.91 9.23 14.02
N LYS A 34 -2.87 10.45 13.46
CA LYS A 34 -2.58 10.68 12.03
C LYS A 34 -1.12 10.47 11.71
N ASP A 35 -0.22 10.73 12.66
CA ASP A 35 1.21 10.40 12.58
C ASP A 35 1.42 8.89 12.65
N ALA A 36 0.67 8.18 13.50
CA ALA A 36 0.64 6.72 13.58
C ALA A 36 0.16 6.07 12.28
N ASP A 37 -0.98 6.53 11.74
CA ASP A 37 -1.51 6.06 10.46
C ASP A 37 -0.51 6.25 9.33
N ARG A 38 0.09 7.44 9.23
CA ARG A 38 1.12 7.73 8.21
C ARG A 38 2.33 6.83 8.36
N GLY A 39 2.80 6.61 9.60
CA GLY A 39 3.92 5.72 9.88
C GLY A 39 3.65 4.28 9.43
N ILE A 40 2.49 3.74 9.82
CA ILE A 40 2.09 2.36 9.51
C ILE A 40 1.89 2.16 8.01
N ILE A 41 1.15 3.06 7.35
CA ILE A 41 0.89 2.97 5.91
C ILE A 41 2.21 3.06 5.13
N ARG A 42 3.13 3.93 5.55
CA ARG A 42 4.44 4.05 4.92
C ARG A 42 5.25 2.76 5.04
N GLU A 43 5.27 2.15 6.22
CA GLU A 43 6.04 0.92 6.43
C GLU A 43 5.45 -0.26 5.66
N GLN A 44 4.12 -0.37 5.61
CA GLN A 44 3.43 -1.32 4.75
C GLN A 44 3.75 -1.10 3.26
N ALA A 45 3.76 0.16 2.80
CA ALA A 45 4.08 0.49 1.42
C ALA A 45 5.51 0.06 1.05
N LYS A 46 6.50 0.38 1.89
CA LYS A 46 7.89 -0.05 1.69
C LYS A 46 8.02 -1.57 1.61
N SER A 47 7.37 -2.29 2.54
CA SER A 47 7.39 -3.75 2.56
C SER A 47 6.82 -4.35 1.27
N LYS A 48 5.71 -3.78 0.78
CA LYS A 48 5.06 -4.20 -0.46
C LYS A 48 5.89 -3.87 -1.70
N ILE A 49 6.46 -2.67 -1.79
CA ILE A 49 7.39 -2.27 -2.86
C ILE A 49 8.54 -3.28 -2.95
N TYR A 50 9.22 -3.53 -1.84
CA TYR A 50 10.33 -4.50 -1.79
C TYR A 50 9.90 -5.90 -2.25
N TYR A 51 8.73 -6.37 -1.81
CA TYR A 51 8.20 -7.67 -2.21
C TYR A 51 7.98 -7.75 -3.73
N TYR A 52 7.32 -6.75 -4.33
CA TYR A 52 7.02 -6.75 -5.76
C TYR A 52 8.28 -6.55 -6.62
N GLU A 53 9.22 -5.69 -6.20
CA GLU A 53 10.53 -5.56 -6.85
C GLU A 53 11.29 -6.89 -6.87
N LYS A 54 11.28 -7.63 -5.74
CA LYS A 54 11.89 -8.95 -5.66
C LYS A 54 11.21 -9.93 -6.61
N LYS A 55 9.88 -9.97 -6.65
CA LYS A 55 9.13 -10.85 -7.55
C LYS A 55 9.40 -10.54 -9.02
N ILE A 56 9.36 -9.28 -9.40
CA ILE A 56 9.73 -8.78 -10.72
C ILE A 56 11.15 -9.23 -11.07
N ASN A 57 12.14 -9.02 -10.18
CA ASN A 57 13.52 -9.44 -10.44
C ASN A 57 13.71 -10.97 -10.54
N GLU A 58 13.02 -11.75 -9.71
CA GLU A 58 12.99 -13.22 -9.80
C GLU A 58 12.45 -13.67 -11.17
N MET A 59 11.38 -13.04 -11.64
CA MET A 59 10.77 -13.31 -12.93
C MET A 59 11.70 -12.90 -14.08
N LYS A 60 12.34 -11.70 -14.06
CA LYS A 60 13.32 -11.30 -15.10
C LYS A 60 14.43 -12.33 -15.28
N ARG A 61 14.92 -12.89 -14.18
CA ARG A 61 15.98 -13.91 -14.19
C ARG A 61 15.50 -15.24 -14.76
N LYS A 62 14.26 -15.64 -14.45
CA LYS A 62 13.67 -16.89 -14.95
C LYS A 62 13.28 -16.82 -16.44
N TYR A 63 12.80 -15.67 -16.91
CA TYR A 63 12.14 -15.53 -18.22
C TYR A 63 13.01 -14.95 -19.35
N LEU A 64 14.33 -15.02 -19.23
CA LEU A 64 15.25 -14.88 -20.38
C LEU A 64 15.07 -16.00 -21.44
N ARG A 65 14.10 -16.92 -21.27
CA ARG A 65 13.86 -18.09 -22.13
C ARG A 65 12.38 -18.56 -22.04
N ASN A 66 11.49 -17.93 -22.82
CA ASN A 66 10.13 -18.38 -23.22
C ASN A 66 9.06 -18.37 -22.08
N GLU A 67 7.73 -18.21 -22.24
CA GLU A 67 6.79 -17.75 -23.28
C GLU A 67 5.46 -17.45 -22.54
N TRP A 68 4.91 -16.23 -22.69
CA TRP A 68 3.51 -15.77 -22.54
C TRP A 68 2.61 -16.11 -21.33
N GLY A 69 2.85 -17.15 -20.53
CA GLY A 69 2.04 -17.48 -19.33
C GLY A 69 2.29 -16.55 -18.14
N ASP A 70 3.46 -15.91 -18.11
CA ASP A 70 3.93 -15.07 -17.01
C ASP A 70 3.62 -13.59 -17.18
N PHE A 71 3.10 -13.20 -18.35
CA PHE A 71 2.84 -11.81 -18.71
C PHE A 71 1.75 -11.18 -17.83
N ILE A 72 0.66 -11.90 -17.56
CA ILE A 72 -0.46 -11.42 -16.72
C ILE A 72 -0.03 -11.25 -15.25
N GLN A 73 0.79 -12.17 -14.74
CA GLN A 73 1.33 -12.09 -13.38
C GLN A 73 2.35 -10.95 -13.25
N TRP A 74 3.13 -10.72 -14.31
CA TRP A 74 4.07 -9.61 -14.40
C TRP A 74 3.38 -8.25 -14.35
N GLU A 75 2.40 -8.01 -15.23
CA GLU A 75 1.63 -6.76 -15.25
C GLU A 75 0.99 -6.51 -13.88
N SER A 76 0.37 -7.52 -13.27
CA SER A 76 -0.22 -7.41 -11.92
C SER A 76 0.79 -6.98 -10.85
N TYR A 77 2.06 -7.43 -10.93
CA TYR A 77 3.11 -7.00 -10.02
C TYR A 77 3.62 -5.59 -10.30
N GLU A 78 3.70 -5.17 -11.57
CA GLU A 78 4.04 -3.79 -11.93
C GLU A 78 2.94 -2.81 -11.50
N GLU A 79 1.67 -3.18 -11.65
CA GLU A 79 0.55 -2.39 -11.17
C GLU A 79 0.57 -2.23 -9.65
N ALA A 80 0.82 -3.33 -8.93
CA ALA A 80 0.93 -3.30 -7.48
C ALA A 80 2.15 -2.45 -7.04
N LEU A 81 3.29 -2.59 -7.71
CA LEU A 81 4.48 -1.76 -7.45
C LEU A 81 4.18 -0.26 -7.68
N ARG A 82 3.50 0.07 -8.78
CA ARG A 82 3.08 1.45 -9.09
C ARG A 82 2.16 2.00 -8.00
N TYR A 83 1.14 1.24 -7.60
CA TYR A 83 0.21 1.62 -6.55
C TYR A 83 0.93 1.89 -5.22
N TRP A 84 1.77 0.97 -4.76
CA TRP A 84 2.46 1.12 -3.47
C TRP A 84 3.51 2.22 -3.49
N THR A 85 4.18 2.43 -4.62
CA THR A 85 5.07 3.59 -4.82
C THR A 85 4.28 4.89 -4.71
N GLU A 86 3.12 4.98 -5.36
CA GLU A 86 2.26 6.16 -5.27
C GLU A 86 1.74 6.40 -3.85
N VAL A 87 1.36 5.35 -3.12
CA VAL A 87 0.97 5.43 -1.70
C VAL A 87 2.14 5.97 -0.86
N GLU A 88 3.35 5.45 -1.05
CA GLU A 88 4.53 5.92 -0.31
C GLU A 88 4.83 7.39 -0.58
N GLU A 89 4.75 7.82 -1.85
CA GLU A 89 4.94 9.22 -2.25
C GLU A 89 3.83 10.14 -1.72
N ARG A 90 2.56 9.72 -1.73
CA ARG A 90 1.44 10.48 -1.14
C ARG A 90 1.58 10.64 0.37
N VAL A 91 2.11 9.62 1.06
CA VAL A 91 2.35 9.68 2.51
C VAL A 91 3.57 10.54 2.85
N LYS A 92 4.61 10.55 2.00
CA LYS A 92 5.71 11.53 2.08
C LYS A 92 5.23 12.96 1.82
N GLY A 93 4.34 13.13 0.84
CA GLY A 93 3.87 14.40 0.29
C GLY A 93 2.55 14.90 0.87
N LYS A 94 2.49 15.13 2.19
CA LYS A 94 1.59 16.13 2.81
C LYS A 94 2.36 16.93 3.88
N VAL A 95 3.38 17.64 3.39
CA VAL A 95 3.85 18.89 3.97
C VAL A 95 3.33 20.00 3.04
N LYS A 96 2.09 20.41 3.26
CA LYS A 96 1.58 21.71 2.81
C LYS A 96 0.43 22.11 3.72
#